data_AF-A0A832PZ70-F1
#
_entry.id   AF-A0A832PZ70-F1
#
_cell.length_a   1.000
_cell.length_b   1.000
_cell.length_c   1.000
_cell.angle_alpha   90.00
_cell.angle_beta   90.00
_cell.angle_gamma   90.00
#
_symmetry.space_group_name_H-M   'P 1'
#
loop_
_entity.id
_entity.type
_entity.pdbx_description
1 polymer ?
#
loop_
_entity_poly.entity_id
_entity_poly.type
_entity_poly.pdbx_seq_one_letter_code
_entity_poly.pdbx_strand_id
1 'polypeptide(L)'
;MHNVLRSLLIALLAISLPLVANAQVKATDIALIEDVDGSITAAAATPNSYLAKASCAARAAGYTDTYDAIFVYSAIPLNFLTNTQQGWPVRQATRGIGRTPTNSSAAFCSNSGRLRQAVKMGAVATMPDDPDDTYRGIPGYALSGVELIAHEFGHQWLASITFDKGDGTGKHCYLRGVEGGGGDVQPGDEMCDGYPITKYNNHWSHYFNSGSVMYGSMIEDLGNGKFKFYYKDPKYSQLDQYLMGIRKASEVEPMFLVLAEGSNVSSATIPQVGPKEYTGVRVDFTIEDVIRAEGERSPSYDQCHWKGLTILLYDRQNPYNSVMVEKLVRYANRWEEFYSWATDGRGSFDMTADGRGAGTEGCPGTPRPPDPEDTGTVIPDQGPNADGVDVPEVSEEVIQPDSIQPPDWSNIDFGSDDQLGSDYQPDSSTAPDRPVDSTQPLDLDEMSTTPVVFLVQFSVTRGWY
;
A
#
# COMPACT_ATOMS: atom_id res chain seq x y z
N MET A 1 67.57 23.13 -24.35
CA MET A 1 67.31 22.65 -25.73
C MET A 1 66.87 21.19 -25.59
N HIS A 2 65.58 20.96 -25.34
CA HIS A 2 64.54 20.76 -26.37
C HIS A 2 64.82 19.47 -27.18
N ASN A 3 63.96 18.46 -27.28
CA ASN A 3 62.61 18.22 -26.76
C ASN A 3 62.34 16.73 -26.96
N VAL A 4 62.01 16.02 -25.88
CA VAL A 4 61.30 14.74 -25.91
C VAL A 4 59.83 15.07 -26.11
N LEU A 5 59.33 15.02 -27.35
CA LEU A 5 57.90 15.26 -27.62
C LEU A 5 57.50 14.62 -28.94
N ARG A 6 56.84 13.45 -28.88
CA ARG A 6 55.83 13.00 -29.86
C ARG A 6 55.19 11.69 -29.40
N SER A 7 53.86 11.74 -29.29
CA SER A 7 52.92 10.62 -29.10
C SER A 7 52.86 10.08 -27.67
N LEU A 8 51.77 10.09 -26.90
CA LEU A 8 50.35 10.20 -27.22
C LEU A 8 49.66 11.13 -26.20
N LEU A 9 48.98 12.17 -26.69
CA LEU A 9 47.83 12.75 -25.97
C LEU A 9 46.62 11.89 -26.37
N ILE A 10 46.23 10.92 -25.53
CA ILE A 10 44.87 10.40 -25.58
C ILE A 10 44.03 11.44 -24.89
N ALA A 11 43.31 12.23 -25.69
CA ALA A 11 42.25 13.08 -25.18
C ALA A 11 41.24 12.19 -24.45
N LEU A 12 41.12 12.35 -23.13
CA LEU A 12 39.89 12.02 -22.43
C LEU A 12 38.79 12.93 -23.01
N LEU A 13 38.15 12.48 -24.09
CA LEU A 13 36.80 12.92 -24.37
C LEU A 13 35.93 12.24 -23.31
N ALA A 14 35.75 12.91 -22.17
CA ALA A 14 34.60 12.63 -21.33
C ALA A 14 33.37 12.92 -22.20
N ILE A 15 32.75 11.86 -22.73
CA ILE A 15 31.41 11.96 -23.30
C ILE A 15 30.52 12.26 -22.09
N SER A 16 30.34 13.55 -21.79
CA SER A 16 29.22 13.99 -20.97
C SER A 16 27.97 13.72 -21.79
N LEU A 17 27.45 12.49 -21.70
CA LEU A 17 26.05 12.24 -22.04
C LEU A 17 25.24 13.23 -21.20
N PRO A 18 24.43 14.11 -21.81
CA PRO A 18 23.51 14.91 -21.03
C PRO A 18 22.61 13.93 -20.30
N LEU A 19 22.73 13.87 -18.97
CA LEU A 19 21.65 13.37 -18.13
C LEU A 19 20.44 14.21 -18.54
N VAL A 20 19.47 13.57 -19.19
CA VAL A 20 18.17 14.20 -19.42
C VAL A 20 17.59 14.38 -18.03
N ALA A 21 17.77 15.58 -17.45
CA ALA A 21 17.18 15.90 -16.17
C ALA A 21 15.66 15.81 -16.35
N ASN A 22 15.01 14.99 -15.52
CA ASN A 22 13.56 14.94 -15.52
C ASN A 22 13.00 16.32 -15.20
N ALA A 23 11.88 16.64 -15.84
CA ALA A 23 11.28 17.94 -15.70
C ALA A 23 10.67 18.06 -14.29
N GLN A 24 11.26 18.92 -13.46
CA GLN A 24 10.83 19.09 -12.06
C GLN A 24 9.35 19.50 -11.98
N VAL A 25 8.57 18.83 -11.14
CA VAL A 25 7.19 19.21 -10.82
C VAL A 25 7.20 20.55 -10.06
N LYS A 26 6.32 21.47 -10.45
CA LYS A 26 6.17 22.81 -9.88
C LYS A 26 4.84 22.93 -9.14
N ALA A 27 4.67 24.00 -8.36
CA ALA A 27 3.40 24.31 -7.71
C ALA A 27 2.23 24.33 -8.71
N THR A 28 2.44 24.91 -9.91
CA THR A 28 1.47 24.98 -11.02
C THR A 28 1.03 23.61 -11.56
N ASP A 29 1.75 22.54 -11.25
CA ASP A 29 1.40 21.18 -11.64
C ASP A 29 0.42 20.52 -10.64
N ILE A 30 0.22 21.11 -9.46
CA ILE A 30 -0.74 20.60 -8.47
C ILE A 30 -2.14 21.09 -8.83
N ALA A 31 -3.06 20.14 -9.03
CA ALA A 31 -4.46 20.45 -9.35
C ALA A 31 -5.24 20.87 -8.11
N LEU A 32 -5.58 22.14 -8.02
CA LEU A 32 -6.35 22.72 -6.92
C LEU A 32 -7.85 22.64 -7.25
N ILE A 33 -8.59 21.78 -6.55
CA ILE A 33 -9.98 21.47 -6.87
C ILE A 33 -10.89 21.80 -5.68
N GLU A 34 -11.83 22.74 -5.87
CA GLU A 34 -12.81 23.13 -4.85
C GLU A 34 -13.95 22.09 -4.77
N ASP A 35 -14.25 21.59 -3.57
CA ASP A 35 -15.44 20.81 -3.26
C ASP A 35 -16.63 21.75 -3.03
N VAL A 36 -17.09 22.39 -4.11
CA VAL A 36 -18.04 23.52 -4.08
C VAL A 36 -19.35 23.20 -3.34
N ASP A 37 -19.86 21.97 -3.49
CA ASP A 37 -21.13 21.53 -2.91
C ASP A 37 -20.96 20.56 -1.72
N GLY A 38 -19.72 20.31 -1.30
CA GLY A 38 -19.38 19.35 -0.23
C GLY A 38 -19.60 17.89 -0.60
N SER A 39 -19.97 17.58 -1.85
CA SER A 39 -20.36 16.23 -2.23
C SER A 39 -19.16 15.29 -2.40
N ILE A 40 -17.95 15.81 -2.60
CA ILE A 40 -16.73 15.00 -2.60
C ILE A 40 -16.45 14.54 -1.17
N THR A 41 -16.39 15.48 -0.23
CA THR A 41 -16.11 15.20 1.20
C THR A 41 -17.18 14.32 1.83
N ALA A 42 -18.45 14.52 1.49
CA ALA A 42 -19.54 13.64 1.93
C ALA A 42 -19.34 12.17 1.50
N ALA A 43 -18.58 11.92 0.42
CA ALA A 43 -18.26 10.60 -0.07
C ALA A 43 -16.97 10.01 0.52
N ALA A 44 -16.29 10.67 1.47
CA ALA A 44 -14.97 10.27 1.97
C ALA A 44 -14.91 8.84 2.56
N ALA A 45 -16.03 8.33 3.10
CA ALA A 45 -16.14 6.95 3.59
C ALA A 45 -16.25 5.89 2.46
N THR A 46 -16.55 6.32 1.24
CA THR A 46 -16.72 5.48 0.04
C THR A 46 -15.64 5.82 -0.98
N PRO A 47 -14.49 5.12 -0.97
CA PRO A 47 -13.26 5.59 -1.61
C PRO A 47 -13.41 5.73 -3.13
N ASN A 48 -14.11 4.78 -3.73
CA ASN A 48 -14.45 4.79 -5.15
C ASN A 48 -15.28 6.02 -5.55
N SER A 49 -16.29 6.38 -4.74
CA SER A 49 -17.15 7.54 -4.98
C SER A 49 -16.40 8.85 -4.77
N TYR A 50 -15.61 8.95 -3.69
CA TYR A 50 -14.74 10.09 -3.40
C TYR A 50 -13.78 10.38 -4.56
N LEU A 51 -13.05 9.35 -5.01
CA LEU A 51 -12.08 9.47 -6.09
C LEU A 51 -12.73 9.75 -7.44
N ALA A 52 -13.88 9.13 -7.73
CA ALA A 52 -14.64 9.39 -8.95
C ALA A 52 -15.09 10.85 -9.03
N LYS A 53 -15.64 11.39 -7.94
CA LYS A 53 -16.06 12.80 -7.87
C LYS A 53 -14.89 13.76 -7.98
N ALA A 54 -13.78 13.49 -7.30
CA ALA A 54 -12.55 14.28 -7.43
C ALA A 54 -12.03 14.29 -8.89
N SER A 55 -12.04 13.14 -9.56
CA SER A 55 -11.65 13.02 -10.96
C SER A 55 -12.57 13.84 -11.87
N CYS A 56 -13.89 13.72 -11.70
CA CYS A 56 -14.87 14.49 -12.45
C CYS A 56 -14.75 16.01 -12.21
N ALA A 57 -14.48 16.43 -10.98
CA ALA A 57 -14.25 17.84 -10.65
C ALA A 57 -12.97 18.37 -11.31
N ALA A 58 -11.89 17.60 -11.33
CA ALA A 58 -10.68 17.95 -12.09
C ALA A 58 -10.95 18.10 -13.59
N ARG A 59 -11.75 17.21 -14.19
CA ARG A 59 -12.18 17.34 -15.59
C ARG A 59 -12.99 18.61 -15.83
N ALA A 60 -13.93 18.94 -14.94
CA ALA A 60 -14.72 20.16 -15.02
C ALA A 60 -13.87 21.43 -14.88
N ALA A 61 -12.77 21.36 -14.13
CA ALA A 61 -11.78 22.44 -13.99
C ALA A 61 -10.81 22.57 -15.19
N GLY A 62 -10.95 21.74 -16.23
CA GLY A 62 -10.18 21.85 -17.48
C GLY A 62 -8.96 20.92 -17.58
N TYR A 63 -8.70 20.07 -16.58
CA TYR A 63 -7.62 19.08 -16.66
C TYR A 63 -7.97 18.01 -17.70
N THR A 64 -7.07 17.74 -18.65
CA THR A 64 -7.33 16.86 -19.79
C THR A 64 -7.44 15.39 -19.40
N ASP A 65 -8.14 14.59 -20.20
CA ASP A 65 -8.28 13.14 -19.97
C ASP A 65 -7.07 12.33 -20.46
N THR A 66 -5.90 12.74 -20.01
CA THR A 66 -4.58 12.27 -20.44
C THR A 66 -3.76 11.64 -19.31
N TYR A 67 -4.32 11.48 -18.11
CA TYR A 67 -3.61 10.92 -16.97
C TYR A 67 -3.92 9.44 -16.82
N ASP A 68 -2.88 8.65 -16.57
CA ASP A 68 -2.95 7.22 -16.31
C ASP A 68 -3.27 6.93 -14.83
N ALA A 69 -2.87 7.85 -13.94
CA ALA A 69 -3.17 7.82 -12.51
C ALA A 69 -3.50 9.21 -11.93
N ILE A 70 -4.30 9.24 -10.86
CA ILE A 70 -4.49 10.44 -10.03
C ILE A 70 -4.18 10.15 -8.56
N PHE A 71 -3.61 11.12 -7.86
CA PHE A 71 -3.31 11.06 -6.42
C PHE A 71 -4.03 12.20 -5.73
N VAL A 72 -5.01 11.87 -4.89
CA VAL A 72 -5.97 12.82 -4.32
C VAL A 72 -5.66 13.02 -2.84
N TYR A 73 -5.27 14.25 -2.51
CA TYR A 73 -5.04 14.75 -1.17
C TYR A 73 -6.15 15.75 -0.79
N SER A 74 -6.31 15.98 0.50
CA SER A 74 -7.34 16.87 1.05
C SER A 74 -6.73 17.93 1.97
N ALA A 75 -7.01 19.21 1.72
CA ALA A 75 -6.84 20.28 2.70
C ALA A 75 -7.94 20.23 3.76
N ILE A 76 -9.09 19.66 3.40
CA ILE A 76 -10.24 19.44 4.28
C ILE A 76 -9.87 18.34 5.29
N PRO A 77 -9.96 18.60 6.61
CA PRO A 77 -9.74 17.58 7.62
C PRO A 77 -10.70 16.40 7.46
N LEU A 78 -10.15 15.19 7.51
CA LEU A 78 -10.92 13.94 7.49
C LEU A 78 -10.78 13.26 8.85
N ASN A 79 -11.87 12.67 9.35
CA ASN A 79 -11.81 11.91 10.61
C ASN A 79 -11.08 10.58 10.40
N PHE A 80 -10.69 9.92 11.49
CA PHE A 80 -9.94 8.66 11.46
C PHE A 80 -10.56 7.59 10.54
N LEU A 81 -11.89 7.43 10.55
CA LEU A 81 -12.61 6.43 9.74
C LEU A 81 -12.62 6.76 8.24
N THR A 82 -12.47 8.04 7.89
CA THR A 82 -12.55 8.53 6.51
C THR A 82 -11.20 8.92 5.95
N ASN A 83 -10.15 8.96 6.78
CA ASN A 83 -8.80 9.36 6.38
C ASN A 83 -7.90 8.19 5.96
N THR A 84 -8.47 7.00 5.77
CA THR A 84 -7.72 5.82 5.31
C THR A 84 -7.22 6.03 3.88
N GLN A 85 -5.92 5.78 3.67
CA GLN A 85 -5.29 5.76 2.35
C GLN A 85 -5.74 4.52 1.57
N GLN A 86 -6.08 4.70 0.29
CA GLN A 86 -6.68 3.64 -0.54
C GLN A 86 -6.37 3.82 -2.03
N GLY A 87 -5.82 2.78 -2.65
CA GLY A 87 -5.72 2.61 -4.09
C GLY A 87 -6.97 1.98 -4.72
N TRP A 88 -7.50 2.59 -5.78
CA TRP A 88 -8.69 2.12 -6.48
C TRP A 88 -8.46 1.92 -7.98
N PRO A 89 -8.47 0.65 -8.47
CA PRO A 89 -8.39 0.36 -9.90
C PRO A 89 -9.61 0.90 -10.64
N VAL A 90 -9.41 1.97 -11.41
CA VAL A 90 -10.43 2.57 -12.28
C VAL A 90 -10.65 1.67 -13.50
N ARG A 91 -9.56 1.17 -14.09
CA ARG A 91 -9.61 0.25 -15.22
C ARG A 91 -8.54 -0.83 -15.07
N GLN A 92 -9.00 -2.07 -15.02
CA GLN A 92 -8.15 -3.25 -15.00
C GLN A 92 -8.51 -4.16 -16.17
N ALA A 93 -7.59 -4.32 -17.13
CA ALA A 93 -7.77 -5.17 -18.31
C ALA A 93 -6.79 -6.36 -18.33
N THR A 94 -5.82 -6.38 -17.42
CA THR A 94 -4.78 -7.39 -17.32
C THR A 94 -5.36 -8.70 -16.78
N ARG A 95 -4.94 -9.81 -17.38
CA ARG A 95 -5.25 -11.18 -16.97
C ARG A 95 -3.99 -11.85 -16.42
N GLY A 96 -4.15 -12.97 -15.70
CA GLY A 96 -3.03 -13.71 -15.10
C GLY A 96 -2.45 -13.03 -13.85
N ILE A 97 -3.26 -12.19 -13.17
CA ILE A 97 -2.87 -11.46 -11.96
C ILE A 97 -3.85 -11.70 -10.79
N GLY A 98 -4.66 -12.76 -10.83
CA GLY A 98 -5.65 -13.05 -9.79
C GLY A 98 -6.79 -12.04 -9.68
N ARG A 99 -7.00 -11.22 -10.72
CA ARG A 99 -8.07 -10.21 -10.77
C ARG A 99 -8.97 -10.39 -11.97
N THR A 100 -10.25 -10.13 -11.76
CA THR A 100 -11.23 -10.04 -12.85
C THR A 100 -11.08 -8.68 -13.54
N PRO A 101 -11.10 -8.62 -14.89
CA PRO A 101 -11.11 -7.35 -15.60
C PRO A 101 -12.32 -6.48 -15.23
N THR A 102 -12.07 -5.21 -14.98
CA THR A 102 -13.08 -4.21 -14.62
C THR A 102 -12.86 -2.90 -15.38
N ASN A 103 -13.93 -2.14 -15.58
CA ASN A 103 -13.85 -0.82 -16.19
C ASN A 103 -14.89 0.12 -15.56
N SER A 104 -14.39 1.05 -14.75
CA SER A 104 -15.16 2.11 -14.10
C SER A 104 -14.84 3.49 -14.70
N SER A 105 -14.13 3.57 -15.84
CA SER A 105 -13.66 4.85 -16.39
C SER A 105 -14.77 5.88 -16.59
N ALA A 106 -15.98 5.45 -16.98
CA ALA A 106 -17.14 6.33 -17.12
C ALA A 106 -17.56 7.01 -15.80
N ALA A 107 -17.49 6.29 -14.67
CA ALA A 107 -17.82 6.85 -13.35
C ALA A 107 -16.81 7.92 -12.91
N PHE A 108 -15.58 7.85 -13.41
CA PHE A 108 -14.48 8.79 -13.14
C PHE A 108 -14.39 9.91 -14.18
N CYS A 109 -15.39 10.07 -15.06
CA CYS A 109 -15.34 11.03 -16.16
C CYS A 109 -14.10 10.89 -17.07
N SER A 110 -13.54 9.67 -17.17
CA SER A 110 -12.45 9.34 -18.10
C SER A 110 -13.03 8.69 -19.35
N ASN A 111 -13.33 9.52 -20.34
CA ASN A 111 -13.95 9.13 -21.61
C ASN A 111 -12.95 8.51 -22.60
N SER A 112 -11.65 8.84 -22.49
CA SER A 112 -10.57 8.20 -23.25
C SER A 112 -10.27 6.79 -22.74
N GLY A 113 -10.70 6.49 -21.50
CA GLY A 113 -10.38 5.25 -20.81
C GLY A 113 -8.91 5.13 -20.42
N ARG A 114 -8.17 6.24 -20.43
CA ARG A 114 -6.74 6.29 -20.09
C ARG A 114 -6.50 6.19 -18.59
N LEU A 115 -7.39 6.73 -17.75
CA LEU A 115 -7.25 6.61 -16.30
C LEU A 115 -7.40 5.15 -15.86
N ARG A 116 -6.35 4.62 -15.23
CA ARG A 116 -6.27 3.23 -14.78
C ARG A 116 -6.33 3.10 -13.27
N GLN A 117 -5.73 4.03 -12.52
CA GLN A 117 -5.66 3.99 -11.07
C GLN A 117 -6.02 5.35 -10.46
N ALA A 118 -6.75 5.35 -9.35
CA ALA A 118 -6.98 6.53 -8.54
C ALA A 118 -6.57 6.23 -7.11
N VAL A 119 -5.80 7.11 -6.49
CA VAL A 119 -5.24 6.91 -5.15
C VAL A 119 -5.77 7.99 -4.22
N LYS A 120 -6.39 7.59 -3.12
CA LYS A 120 -6.80 8.48 -2.04
C LYS A 120 -5.69 8.50 -1.01
N MET A 121 -5.09 9.67 -0.79
CA MET A 121 -4.04 9.86 0.21
C MET A 121 -4.54 10.50 1.50
N GLY A 122 -5.80 10.95 1.52
CA GLY A 122 -6.41 11.56 2.70
C GLY A 122 -5.95 13.00 2.94
N ALA A 123 -6.05 13.44 4.19
CA ALA A 123 -5.68 14.79 4.62
C ALA A 123 -4.17 15.01 4.47
N VAL A 124 -3.78 16.08 3.77
CA VAL A 124 -2.37 16.43 3.56
C VAL A 124 -1.63 16.69 4.87
N ALA A 125 -2.36 17.13 5.90
CA ALA A 125 -1.83 17.36 7.25
C ALA A 125 -1.38 16.08 7.96
N THR A 126 -1.92 14.90 7.60
CA THR A 126 -1.53 13.62 8.23
C THR A 126 -0.32 12.96 7.57
N MET A 127 0.06 13.40 6.38
CA MET A 127 1.28 12.94 5.72
C MET A 127 2.51 13.55 6.41
N PRO A 128 3.67 12.86 6.49
CA PRO A 128 4.90 13.48 6.99
C PRO A 128 5.37 14.60 6.07
N ASP A 129 6.10 15.59 6.61
CA ASP A 129 6.59 16.75 5.84
C ASP A 129 7.71 16.41 4.86
N ASP A 130 8.57 15.49 5.26
CA ASP A 130 9.51 14.78 4.40
C ASP A 130 8.84 13.48 3.90
N PRO A 131 8.75 13.25 2.58
CA PRO A 131 8.18 12.00 2.05
C PRO A 131 8.93 10.73 2.50
N ASP A 132 10.21 10.82 2.87
CA ASP A 132 11.01 9.68 3.32
C ASP A 132 10.87 9.41 4.82
N ASP A 133 10.22 10.29 5.58
CA ASP A 133 9.91 10.05 6.99
C ASP A 133 8.77 9.03 7.15
N THR A 134 8.82 8.26 8.24
CA THR A 134 7.79 7.27 8.60
C THR A 134 6.40 7.90 8.72
N TYR A 135 5.40 7.31 8.07
CA TYR A 135 4.02 7.70 8.25
C TYR A 135 3.51 7.35 9.66
N ARG A 136 2.99 8.35 10.38
CA ARG A 136 2.57 8.20 11.79
C ARG A 136 1.05 8.13 11.98
N GLY A 137 0.27 8.15 10.90
CA GLY A 137 -1.19 8.00 11.00
C GLY A 137 -1.64 6.61 11.49
N ILE A 138 -0.75 5.62 11.43
CA ILE A 138 -0.94 4.28 11.98
C ILE A 138 0.19 4.01 12.99
N PRO A 139 -0.12 3.75 14.27
CA PRO A 139 0.90 3.44 15.27
C PRO A 139 1.75 2.22 14.89
N GLY A 140 3.08 2.35 14.99
CA GLY A 140 4.02 1.26 14.74
C GLY A 140 4.21 0.86 13.28
N TYR A 141 3.60 1.59 12.34
CA TYR A 141 3.69 1.31 10.91
C TYR A 141 5.10 1.55 10.35
N ALA A 142 5.53 0.69 9.43
CA ALA A 142 6.90 0.71 8.93
C ALA A 142 7.12 1.61 7.70
N LEU A 143 6.07 1.94 6.93
CA LEU A 143 6.24 2.67 5.67
C LEU A 143 6.50 4.16 5.87
N SER A 144 7.36 4.73 5.03
CA SER A 144 7.46 6.18 4.82
C SER A 144 6.26 6.74 4.05
N GLY A 145 6.16 8.07 3.98
CA GLY A 145 5.12 8.74 3.20
C GLY A 145 5.13 8.35 1.72
N VAL A 146 6.32 8.25 1.10
CA VAL A 146 6.46 7.86 -0.31
C VAL A 146 6.24 6.36 -0.53
N GLU A 147 6.64 5.52 0.43
CA GLU A 147 6.36 4.09 0.39
C GLU A 147 4.86 3.80 0.52
N LEU A 148 4.12 4.59 1.31
CA LEU A 148 2.66 4.51 1.40
C LEU A 148 2.00 4.86 0.05
N ILE A 149 2.50 5.86 -0.68
CA ILE A 149 2.01 6.14 -2.04
C ILE A 149 2.26 4.94 -2.96
N ALA A 150 3.44 4.31 -2.84
CA ALA A 150 3.77 3.11 -3.61
C ALA A 150 2.83 1.94 -3.27
N HIS A 151 2.55 1.74 -1.99
CA HIS A 151 1.59 0.75 -1.51
C HIS A 151 0.23 0.97 -2.16
N GLU A 152 -0.31 2.19 -2.08
CA GLU A 152 -1.63 2.47 -2.63
C GLU A 152 -1.67 2.40 -4.16
N PHE A 153 -0.62 2.85 -4.82
CA PHE A 153 -0.52 2.73 -6.28
C PHE A 153 -0.45 1.26 -6.72
N GLY A 154 0.23 0.41 -5.95
CA GLY A 154 0.43 -1.02 -6.24
C GLY A 154 -0.88 -1.85 -6.25
N HIS A 155 -1.93 -1.40 -5.57
CA HIS A 155 -3.26 -2.03 -5.59
C HIS A 155 -3.89 -2.11 -6.99
N GLN A 156 -3.34 -1.40 -7.98
CA GLN A 156 -3.68 -1.60 -9.39
C GLN A 156 -3.51 -3.06 -9.83
N TRP A 157 -2.46 -3.76 -9.38
CA TRP A 157 -2.14 -5.12 -9.85
C TRP A 157 -2.13 -6.18 -8.75
N LEU A 158 -1.72 -5.80 -7.53
CA LEU A 158 -1.02 -6.74 -6.65
C LEU A 158 -1.93 -7.42 -5.63
N ALA A 159 -1.36 -8.47 -5.02
CA ALA A 159 -1.89 -9.26 -3.90
C ALA A 159 -3.27 -9.90 -4.10
N SER A 160 -3.54 -10.41 -5.30
CA SER A 160 -4.76 -11.19 -5.58
C SER A 160 -4.49 -12.58 -6.17
N ILE A 161 -3.23 -12.93 -6.41
CA ILE A 161 -2.85 -14.21 -7.01
C ILE A 161 -2.85 -15.37 -6.01
N THR A 162 -2.94 -16.56 -6.57
CA THR A 162 -2.67 -17.86 -5.94
C THR A 162 -1.46 -18.51 -6.62
N PHE A 163 -0.98 -19.61 -6.06
CA PHE A 163 0.03 -20.46 -6.70
C PHE A 163 -0.36 -21.93 -6.54
N ASP A 164 0.07 -22.77 -7.47
CA ASP A 164 -0.11 -24.23 -7.41
C ASP A 164 1.27 -24.85 -7.60
N LYS A 165 1.69 -25.82 -6.80
CA LYS A 165 3.01 -26.46 -6.86
C LYS A 165 3.09 -27.70 -7.74
N GLY A 166 1.94 -28.24 -8.14
CA GLY A 166 1.86 -29.30 -9.16
C GLY A 166 2.28 -30.66 -8.61
N ASP A 167 2.42 -30.72 -7.29
CA ASP A 167 2.60 -31.88 -6.45
C ASP A 167 1.26 -32.54 -6.06
N GLY A 168 0.14 -31.98 -6.53
CA GLY A 168 -1.21 -32.49 -6.31
C GLY A 168 -1.94 -31.88 -5.11
N THR A 169 -1.34 -30.91 -4.40
CA THR A 169 -2.03 -30.19 -3.30
C THR A 169 -3.02 -29.13 -3.79
N GLY A 170 -2.95 -28.76 -5.07
CA GLY A 170 -3.83 -27.78 -5.69
C GLY A 170 -3.38 -26.35 -5.49
N LYS A 171 -4.33 -25.41 -5.59
CA LYS A 171 -4.07 -23.97 -5.45
C LYS A 171 -3.97 -23.57 -3.99
N HIS A 172 -3.04 -22.66 -3.70
CA HIS A 172 -2.77 -22.07 -2.41
C HIS A 172 -2.89 -20.54 -2.46
N CYS A 173 -3.48 -19.97 -1.41
CA CYS A 173 -3.71 -18.55 -1.18
C CYS A 173 -2.82 -17.98 -0.06
N TYR A 174 -1.89 -18.77 0.50
CA TYR A 174 -0.96 -18.36 1.57
C TYR A 174 -0.16 -17.07 1.32
N LEU A 175 -0.04 -16.63 0.06
CA LEU A 175 0.62 -15.38 -0.28
C LEU A 175 -0.15 -14.16 0.22
N ARG A 176 -1.44 -14.28 0.56
CA ARG A 176 -2.31 -13.17 0.96
C ARG A 176 -2.65 -13.23 2.44
N GLY A 177 -2.77 -12.07 3.07
CA GLY A 177 -3.21 -11.98 4.46
C GLY A 177 -4.66 -12.43 4.61
N VAL A 178 -4.97 -13.14 5.70
CA VAL A 178 -6.35 -13.59 6.02
C VAL A 178 -6.91 -12.70 7.13
N GLU A 179 -8.05 -12.08 6.87
CA GLU A 179 -8.70 -11.17 7.81
C GLU A 179 -9.74 -11.88 8.68
N GLY A 180 -9.63 -11.66 9.99
CA GLY A 180 -10.56 -12.16 11.01
C GLY A 180 -10.43 -13.65 11.35
N GLY A 181 -10.58 -13.98 12.63
CA GLY A 181 -10.77 -15.37 13.07
C GLY A 181 -12.21 -15.83 12.87
N GLY A 182 -12.41 -17.08 12.42
CA GLY A 182 -13.66 -17.81 12.60
C GLY A 182 -14.95 -17.16 12.07
N GLY A 183 -15.00 -16.73 10.81
CA GLY A 183 -16.27 -16.41 10.16
C GLY A 183 -17.02 -17.68 9.73
N ASP A 184 -18.34 -17.70 9.90
CA ASP A 184 -19.18 -18.81 9.41
C ASP A 184 -19.01 -18.96 7.90
N VAL A 185 -18.45 -20.09 7.47
CA VAL A 185 -18.43 -20.52 6.06
C VAL A 185 -19.88 -20.54 5.56
N GLN A 186 -20.17 -19.73 4.55
CA GLN A 186 -21.50 -19.71 3.96
C GLN A 186 -21.64 -20.82 2.91
N PRO A 187 -22.84 -21.42 2.74
CA PRO A 187 -23.07 -22.36 1.66
C PRO A 187 -22.72 -21.74 0.30
N GLY A 188 -21.76 -22.34 -0.41
CA GLY A 188 -21.30 -21.87 -1.72
C GLY A 188 -20.02 -21.03 -1.70
N ASP A 189 -19.43 -20.80 -0.52
CA ASP A 189 -18.11 -20.17 -0.44
C ASP A 189 -17.05 -21.02 -1.16
N GLU A 190 -16.29 -20.37 -2.05
CA GLU A 190 -15.07 -20.94 -2.59
C GLU A 190 -14.00 -20.93 -1.50
N MET A 191 -13.46 -22.10 -1.17
CA MET A 191 -12.48 -22.27 -0.09
C MET A 191 -11.07 -22.36 -0.67
N CYS A 192 -10.11 -21.79 0.04
CA CYS A 192 -8.68 -21.89 -0.24
C CYS A 192 -7.93 -22.00 1.08
N ASP A 193 -7.04 -22.99 1.21
CA ASP A 193 -6.26 -23.27 2.43
C ASP A 193 -7.06 -23.19 3.75
N GLY A 194 -8.30 -23.69 3.74
CA GLY A 194 -9.17 -23.75 4.92
C GLY A 194 -9.99 -22.48 5.22
N TYR A 195 -9.86 -21.42 4.41
CA TYR A 195 -10.62 -20.18 4.57
C TYR A 195 -11.46 -19.85 3.32
N PRO A 196 -12.61 -19.19 3.46
CA PRO A 196 -13.30 -18.61 2.31
C PRO A 196 -12.39 -17.63 1.57
N ILE A 197 -12.38 -17.68 0.23
CA ILE A 197 -11.53 -16.83 -0.60
C ILE A 197 -11.75 -15.33 -0.33
N THR A 198 -12.95 -14.96 0.12
CA THR A 198 -13.36 -13.61 0.51
C THR A 198 -12.66 -13.09 1.76
N LYS A 199 -12.03 -13.95 2.56
CA LYS A 199 -11.26 -13.59 3.75
C LYS A 199 -9.83 -13.17 3.44
N TYR A 200 -9.31 -13.53 2.28
CA TYR A 200 -7.99 -13.08 1.87
C TYR A 200 -8.08 -11.61 1.47
N ASN A 201 -7.24 -10.76 2.08
CA ASN A 201 -7.15 -9.35 1.76
C ASN A 201 -6.30 -9.13 0.49
N ASN A 202 -6.10 -7.88 0.11
CA ASN A 202 -5.27 -7.48 -1.03
C ASN A 202 -3.86 -7.06 -0.59
N HIS A 203 -3.28 -7.75 0.40
CA HIS A 203 -1.91 -7.52 0.84
C HIS A 203 -1.13 -8.83 0.86
N TRP A 204 0.18 -8.74 0.69
CA TRP A 204 1.04 -9.90 0.91
C TRP A 204 1.01 -10.30 2.37
N SER A 205 0.88 -11.60 2.60
CA SER A 205 0.88 -12.25 3.90
C SER A 205 2.17 -11.93 4.65
N HIS A 206 2.09 -11.64 5.95
CA HIS A 206 3.24 -11.48 6.83
C HIS A 206 4.25 -12.63 6.71
N TYR A 207 3.77 -13.82 6.38
CA TYR A 207 4.55 -15.04 6.19
C TYR A 207 5.29 -15.16 4.86
N PHE A 208 4.99 -14.29 3.90
CA PHE A 208 5.61 -14.29 2.59
C PHE A 208 6.88 -13.43 2.60
N ASN A 209 8.01 -14.00 2.16
CA ASN A 209 9.26 -13.26 1.92
C ASN A 209 9.16 -12.40 0.65
N SER A 210 8.23 -11.45 0.64
CA SER A 210 7.99 -10.58 -0.51
C SER A 210 9.05 -9.48 -0.64
N GLY A 211 9.54 -8.96 0.49
CA GLY A 211 10.30 -7.71 0.54
C GLY A 211 9.59 -6.52 -0.13
N SER A 212 8.25 -6.56 -0.21
CA SER A 212 7.45 -5.70 -1.05
C SER A 212 6.83 -4.54 -0.30
N VAL A 213 6.65 -3.38 -0.95
CA VAL A 213 5.78 -2.29 -0.46
C VAL A 213 4.32 -2.73 -0.25
N MET A 214 3.89 -3.83 -0.89
CA MET A 214 2.56 -4.43 -0.69
C MET A 214 2.47 -5.34 0.56
N TYR A 215 3.26 -5.03 1.59
CA TYR A 215 3.44 -5.81 2.81
C TYR A 215 4.17 -7.14 2.59
N GLY A 216 3.86 -8.13 3.42
CA GLY A 216 4.71 -9.28 3.70
C GLY A 216 5.90 -8.92 4.58
N SER A 217 6.97 -9.70 4.45
CA SER A 217 8.17 -9.55 5.26
C SER A 217 9.43 -9.73 4.41
N MET A 218 10.56 -9.32 4.95
CA MET A 218 11.87 -9.86 4.59
C MET A 218 12.21 -10.96 5.61
N ILE A 219 12.57 -12.14 5.11
CA ILE A 219 12.78 -13.33 5.94
C ILE A 219 14.18 -13.87 5.75
N GLU A 220 14.93 -13.97 6.84
CA GLU A 220 16.21 -14.67 6.91
C GLU A 220 16.01 -16.06 7.53
N ASP A 221 16.44 -17.11 6.83
CA ASP A 221 16.45 -18.49 7.33
C ASP A 221 17.66 -18.70 8.24
N LEU A 222 17.40 -18.92 9.53
CA LEU A 222 18.42 -19.13 10.57
C LEU A 222 18.80 -20.62 10.70
N GLY A 223 18.18 -21.50 9.91
CA GLY A 223 18.31 -22.94 10.01
C GLY A 223 17.48 -23.56 11.14
N ASN A 224 17.37 -24.89 11.11
CA ASN A 224 16.62 -25.69 12.11
C ASN A 224 15.16 -25.23 12.30
N GLY A 225 14.52 -24.75 11.22
CA GLY A 225 13.13 -24.28 11.25
C GLY A 225 12.93 -22.91 11.90
N LYS A 226 14.01 -22.14 12.17
CA LYS A 226 13.93 -20.79 12.74
C LYS A 226 14.13 -19.73 11.65
N PHE A 227 13.34 -18.68 11.72
CA PHE A 227 13.32 -17.59 10.74
C PHE A 227 13.27 -16.24 11.42
N LYS A 228 14.07 -15.29 10.95
CA LYS A 228 14.02 -13.90 11.39
C LYS A 228 13.28 -13.07 10.35
N PHE A 229 12.15 -12.51 10.77
CA PHE A 229 11.32 -11.61 10.00
C PHE A 229 11.70 -10.18 10.33
N TYR A 230 11.81 -9.34 9.32
CA TYR A 230 12.06 -7.91 9.46
C TYR A 230 11.46 -7.17 8.27
N TYR A 231 11.43 -5.84 8.36
CA TYR A 231 10.92 -5.01 7.27
C TYR A 231 11.75 -3.74 7.16
N LYS A 232 12.44 -3.56 6.04
CA LYS A 232 13.38 -2.44 5.84
C LYS A 232 13.55 -2.13 4.36
N ASP A 233 13.49 -0.84 4.02
CA ASP A 233 13.70 -0.29 2.67
C ASP A 233 12.88 -1.04 1.58
N PRO A 234 11.55 -1.21 1.74
CA PRO A 234 10.73 -1.95 0.80
C PRO A 234 10.66 -1.31 -0.58
N LYS A 235 10.49 -2.14 -1.61
CA LYS A 235 10.21 -1.70 -2.99
C LYS A 235 9.24 -2.66 -3.68
N TYR A 236 8.94 -2.51 -4.97
CA TYR A 236 8.21 -3.56 -5.69
C TYR A 236 9.15 -4.76 -5.92
N SER A 237 8.76 -5.92 -5.40
CA SER A 237 9.49 -7.18 -5.55
C SER A 237 9.55 -7.62 -7.02
N GLN A 238 10.34 -8.64 -7.32
CA GLN A 238 10.38 -9.19 -8.68
C GLN A 238 9.03 -9.76 -9.11
N LEU A 239 8.30 -10.39 -8.19
CA LEU A 239 6.93 -10.86 -8.43
C LEU A 239 5.99 -9.69 -8.70
N ASP A 240 6.08 -8.61 -7.92
CA ASP A 240 5.28 -7.42 -8.15
C ASP A 240 5.53 -6.83 -9.54
N GLN A 241 6.80 -6.68 -9.91
CA GLN A 241 7.20 -6.15 -11.21
C GLN A 241 6.74 -7.04 -12.38
N TYR A 242 6.68 -8.37 -12.19
CA TYR A 242 6.07 -9.27 -13.16
C TYR A 242 4.57 -8.99 -13.30
N LEU A 243 3.83 -8.93 -12.19
CA LEU A 243 2.39 -8.63 -12.19
C LEU A 243 2.07 -7.23 -12.77
N MET A 244 2.95 -6.26 -12.51
CA MET A 244 2.91 -4.92 -13.10
C MET A 244 3.16 -4.92 -14.61
N GLY A 245 3.83 -5.93 -15.15
CA GLY A 245 4.13 -6.08 -16.58
C GLY A 245 5.40 -5.35 -17.01
N ILE A 246 6.35 -5.16 -16.11
CA ILE A 246 7.64 -4.50 -16.37
C ILE A 246 8.85 -5.44 -16.17
N ARG A 247 8.59 -6.71 -15.80
CA ARG A 247 9.59 -7.78 -15.66
C ARG A 247 9.08 -9.07 -16.30
N LYS A 248 9.98 -9.82 -16.96
CA LYS A 248 9.65 -11.15 -17.53
C LYS A 248 9.53 -12.19 -16.43
N ALA A 249 8.72 -13.23 -16.66
CA ALA A 249 8.70 -14.41 -15.79
C ALA A 249 10.10 -15.00 -15.57
N SER A 250 10.90 -15.12 -16.63
CA SER A 250 12.28 -15.65 -16.56
C SER A 250 13.27 -14.80 -15.74
N GLU A 251 12.88 -13.59 -15.33
CA GLU A 251 13.67 -12.68 -14.49
C GLU A 251 13.19 -12.70 -13.02
N VAL A 252 12.23 -13.56 -12.68
CA VAL A 252 11.73 -13.75 -11.32
C VAL A 252 12.43 -14.95 -10.70
N GLU A 253 13.26 -14.69 -9.70
CA GLU A 253 13.94 -15.73 -8.92
C GLU A 253 12.96 -16.57 -8.10
N PRO A 254 13.32 -17.81 -7.72
CA PRO A 254 12.54 -18.60 -6.78
C PRO A 254 12.27 -17.83 -5.48
N MET A 255 11.06 -18.00 -4.96
CA MET A 255 10.56 -17.32 -3.77
C MET A 255 10.20 -18.35 -2.70
N PHE A 256 9.96 -17.87 -1.48
CA PHE A 256 9.44 -18.72 -0.44
C PHE A 256 8.55 -17.95 0.54
N LEU A 257 7.73 -18.71 1.25
CA LEU A 257 6.99 -18.28 2.43
C LEU A 257 7.31 -19.22 3.60
N VAL A 258 6.95 -18.82 4.82
CA VAL A 258 7.12 -19.63 6.02
C VAL A 258 5.77 -19.90 6.68
N LEU A 259 5.35 -21.15 6.71
CA LEU A 259 4.19 -21.58 7.49
C LEU A 259 4.59 -21.66 8.95
N ALA A 260 4.36 -20.58 9.71
CA ALA A 260 4.68 -20.49 11.13
C ALA A 260 3.43 -20.80 11.99
N GLU A 261 2.98 -22.05 11.95
CA GLU A 261 1.85 -22.50 12.77
C GLU A 261 2.13 -22.25 14.27
N GLY A 262 1.17 -21.65 14.98
CA GLY A 262 1.28 -21.37 16.42
C GLY A 262 2.05 -20.09 16.80
N SER A 263 2.42 -19.24 15.83
CA SER A 263 3.11 -17.96 16.06
C SER A 263 2.28 -16.88 16.79
N ASN A 264 0.99 -17.12 17.09
CA ASN A 264 -0.01 -16.13 17.55
C ASN A 264 -0.09 -14.84 16.69
N VAL A 265 0.53 -14.82 15.51
CA VAL A 265 0.56 -13.66 14.61
C VAL A 265 -0.35 -13.92 13.41
N SER A 266 -1.15 -12.93 13.04
CA SER A 266 -2.01 -13.04 11.87
C SER A 266 -1.19 -12.95 10.58
N SER A 267 -1.60 -13.69 9.54
CA SER A 267 -1.03 -13.49 8.20
C SER A 267 -1.36 -12.11 7.63
N ALA A 268 -2.41 -11.45 8.12
CA ALA A 268 -2.76 -10.07 7.76
C ALA A 268 -2.01 -9.00 8.57
N THR A 269 -1.10 -9.38 9.48
CA THR A 269 -0.31 -8.41 10.25
C THR A 269 0.47 -7.49 9.30
N ILE A 270 0.20 -6.20 9.42
CA ILE A 270 0.91 -5.17 8.67
C ILE A 270 2.38 -5.11 9.10
N PRO A 271 3.29 -4.64 8.22
CA PRO A 271 4.69 -4.47 8.56
C PRO A 271 4.89 -3.55 9.78
N GLN A 272 5.61 -4.07 10.76
CA GLN A 272 5.98 -3.33 11.98
C GLN A 272 7.50 -3.12 12.01
N VAL A 273 7.91 -2.06 12.69
CA VAL A 273 9.33 -1.79 12.93
C VAL A 273 9.92 -2.83 13.89
N GLY A 274 11.11 -3.33 13.56
CA GLY A 274 11.90 -4.22 14.41
C GLY A 274 11.80 -5.69 14.02
N PRO A 275 12.92 -6.45 14.09
CA PRO A 275 12.94 -7.85 13.74
C PRO A 275 12.23 -8.72 14.78
N LYS A 276 11.60 -9.82 14.34
CA LYS A 276 11.00 -10.86 15.17
C LYS A 276 11.45 -12.25 14.69
N GLU A 277 11.57 -13.20 15.59
CA GLU A 277 11.93 -14.59 15.25
C GLU A 277 10.72 -15.51 15.43
N TYR A 278 10.55 -16.43 14.48
CA TYR A 278 9.50 -17.45 14.50
C TYR A 278 10.06 -18.82 14.16
N THR A 279 9.36 -19.86 14.58
CA THR A 279 9.59 -21.23 14.12
C THR A 279 8.54 -21.58 13.07
N GLY A 280 8.92 -22.29 12.01
CA GLY A 280 7.98 -22.66 10.97
C GLY A 280 8.56 -23.60 9.91
N VAL A 281 7.78 -23.81 8.85
CA VAL A 281 8.16 -24.63 7.70
C VAL A 281 8.28 -23.75 6.46
N ARG A 282 9.46 -23.78 5.82
CA ARG A 282 9.70 -23.09 4.56
C ARG A 282 8.96 -23.79 3.41
N VAL A 283 8.25 -23.00 2.62
CA VAL A 283 7.60 -23.45 1.38
C VAL A 283 8.17 -22.65 0.22
N ASP A 284 9.02 -23.29 -0.57
CA ASP A 284 9.53 -22.71 -1.82
C ASP A 284 8.48 -22.80 -2.94
N PHE A 285 8.42 -21.76 -3.76
CA PHE A 285 7.61 -21.70 -4.97
C PHE A 285 8.28 -20.81 -6.02
N THR A 286 7.82 -20.90 -7.25
CA THR A 286 8.39 -20.25 -8.43
C THR A 286 7.34 -19.43 -9.17
N ILE A 287 7.77 -18.65 -10.14
CA ILE A 287 6.84 -17.95 -11.04
C ILE A 287 5.97 -18.92 -11.85
N GLU A 288 6.49 -20.10 -12.16
CA GLU A 288 5.73 -21.14 -12.89
C GLU A 288 4.58 -21.70 -12.04
N ASP A 289 4.72 -21.70 -10.72
CA ASP A 289 3.64 -22.10 -9.80
C ASP A 289 2.50 -21.08 -9.82
N VAL A 290 2.82 -19.79 -9.94
CA VAL A 290 1.84 -18.71 -10.13
C VAL A 290 1.20 -18.81 -11.52
N ILE A 291 1.99 -18.96 -12.58
CA ILE A 291 1.50 -19.09 -13.97
C ILE A 291 0.59 -20.31 -14.11
N ARG A 292 0.89 -21.41 -13.43
CA ARG A 292 0.04 -22.60 -13.44
C ARG A 292 -1.31 -22.37 -12.76
N ALA A 293 -1.36 -21.55 -11.71
CA ALA A 293 -2.60 -21.22 -11.01
C ALA A 293 -3.44 -20.15 -11.71
N GLU A 294 -2.79 -19.10 -12.24
CA GLU A 294 -3.43 -17.88 -12.75
C GLU A 294 -3.49 -17.77 -14.27
N GLY A 295 -2.65 -18.56 -14.95
CA GLY A 295 -2.31 -18.37 -16.35
C GLY A 295 -1.20 -17.32 -16.54
N GLU A 296 -0.65 -17.29 -17.76
CA GLU A 296 0.31 -16.28 -18.18
C GLU A 296 -0.27 -14.86 -18.07
N ARG A 297 0.56 -13.89 -17.68
CA ARG A 297 0.16 -12.50 -17.67
C ARG A 297 -0.18 -12.06 -19.09
N SER A 298 -1.37 -11.46 -19.27
CA SER A 298 -1.80 -10.92 -20.56
C SER A 298 -2.33 -9.48 -20.40
N PRO A 299 -1.77 -8.49 -21.11
CA PRO A 299 -0.60 -8.60 -21.99
C PRO A 299 0.67 -9.03 -21.23
N SER A 300 1.71 -9.53 -21.91
CA SER A 300 2.95 -9.94 -21.22
C SER A 300 3.74 -8.74 -20.68
N TYR A 301 3.57 -7.59 -21.33
CA TYR A 301 4.13 -6.31 -20.91
C TYR A 301 3.05 -5.24 -20.82
N ASP A 302 3.27 -4.28 -19.95
CA ASP A 302 2.42 -3.11 -19.78
C ASP A 302 3.19 -1.82 -20.09
N GLN A 303 2.48 -0.69 -20.05
CA GLN A 303 3.14 0.61 -20.06
C GLN A 303 4.09 0.71 -18.87
N CYS A 304 5.32 1.14 -19.13
CA CYS A 304 6.30 1.35 -18.08
C CYS A 304 6.28 2.82 -17.59
N HIS A 305 5.87 3.76 -18.45
CA HIS A 305 5.86 5.20 -18.16
C HIS A 305 4.43 5.64 -17.86
N TRP A 306 4.24 6.27 -16.70
CA TRP A 306 2.94 6.67 -16.20
C TRP A 306 2.79 8.19 -16.18
N LYS A 307 1.65 8.68 -16.67
CA LYS A 307 1.26 10.08 -16.49
C LYS A 307 0.37 10.24 -15.26
N GLY A 308 0.87 10.92 -14.23
CA GLY A 308 0.14 11.18 -12.99
C GLY A 308 -0.41 12.61 -12.90
N LEU A 309 -1.45 12.81 -12.08
CA LEU A 309 -1.90 14.12 -11.62
C LEU A 309 -2.04 14.12 -10.11
N THR A 310 -1.40 15.07 -9.44
CA THR A 310 -1.62 15.33 -8.01
C THR A 310 -2.76 16.31 -7.85
N ILE A 311 -3.79 15.94 -7.09
CA ILE A 311 -4.97 16.76 -6.81
C ILE A 311 -4.97 17.12 -5.32
N LEU A 312 -5.15 18.40 -5.00
CA LEU A 312 -5.45 18.91 -3.67
C LEU A 312 -6.90 19.41 -3.64
N LEU A 313 -7.74 18.69 -2.92
CA LEU A 313 -9.12 19.08 -2.65
C LEU A 313 -9.16 20.11 -1.52
N TYR A 314 -9.97 21.15 -1.69
CA TYR A 314 -10.21 22.16 -0.66
C TYR A 314 -11.68 22.61 -0.68
N ASP A 315 -12.12 23.29 0.37
CA ASP A 315 -13.39 24.01 0.39
C ASP A 315 -13.18 25.42 0.95
N ARG A 316 -14.24 26.24 1.02
CA ARG A 316 -14.11 27.63 1.49
C ARG A 316 -13.84 27.75 2.99
N GLN A 317 -14.20 26.73 3.76
CA GLN A 317 -13.97 26.66 5.20
C GLN A 317 -12.57 26.13 5.52
N ASN A 318 -11.99 25.36 4.59
CA ASN A 318 -10.69 24.72 4.67
C ASN A 318 -9.89 25.07 3.40
N PRO A 319 -9.47 26.34 3.25
CA PRO A 319 -8.69 26.76 2.10
C PRO A 319 -7.32 26.08 2.09
N TYR A 320 -6.76 25.86 0.91
CA TYR A 320 -5.36 25.47 0.77
C TYR A 320 -4.43 26.67 1.03
N ASN A 321 -3.15 26.39 1.30
CA ASN A 321 -2.08 27.39 1.40
C ASN A 321 -0.82 26.90 0.69
N SER A 322 0.18 27.78 0.51
CA SER A 322 1.44 27.44 -0.15
C SER A 322 2.20 26.30 0.52
N VAL A 323 2.16 26.17 1.84
CA VAL A 323 2.86 25.09 2.57
C VAL A 323 2.33 23.72 2.15
N MET A 324 1.01 23.56 2.02
CA MET A 324 0.39 22.32 1.54
C MET A 324 0.79 22.04 0.08
N VAL A 325 0.77 23.06 -0.77
CA VAL A 325 1.13 22.91 -2.20
C VAL A 325 2.60 22.51 -2.35
N GLU A 326 3.51 23.20 -1.66
CA GLU A 326 4.94 22.89 -1.70
C GLU A 326 5.25 21.51 -1.12
N LYS A 327 4.49 21.07 -0.11
CA LYS A 327 4.56 19.69 0.37
C LYS A 327 4.20 18.71 -0.74
N LEU A 328 3.10 18.91 -1.46
CA LEU A 328 2.71 18.05 -2.57
C LEU A 328 3.69 18.10 -3.74
N VAL A 329 4.34 19.24 -3.99
CA VAL A 329 5.46 19.36 -4.95
C VAL A 329 6.63 18.48 -4.54
N ARG A 330 7.02 18.48 -3.26
CA ARG A 330 8.07 17.57 -2.75
C ARG A 330 7.69 16.11 -2.93
N TYR A 331 6.46 15.74 -2.59
CA TYR A 331 5.95 14.38 -2.79
C TYR A 331 5.95 13.97 -4.26
N ALA A 332 5.47 14.82 -5.16
CA ALA A 332 5.38 14.51 -6.58
C ALA A 332 6.76 14.32 -7.23
N ASN A 333 7.73 15.20 -6.93
CA ASN A 333 9.11 15.03 -7.40
C ASN A 333 9.75 13.77 -6.79
N ARG A 334 9.59 13.56 -5.48
CA ARG A 334 10.17 12.39 -4.80
C ARG A 334 9.55 11.08 -5.30
N TRP A 335 8.27 11.09 -5.66
CA TRP A 335 7.58 9.94 -6.24
C TRP A 335 8.18 9.51 -7.59
N GLU A 336 8.50 10.44 -8.49
CA GLU A 336 9.14 10.10 -9.77
C GLU A 336 10.48 9.38 -9.56
N GLU A 337 11.30 9.89 -8.63
CA GLU A 337 12.58 9.28 -8.25
C GLU A 337 12.39 7.92 -7.57
N PHE A 338 11.49 7.86 -6.59
CA PHE A 338 11.20 6.65 -5.82
C PHE A 338 10.67 5.55 -6.72
N TYR A 339 9.69 5.83 -7.58
CA TYR A 339 9.06 4.81 -8.42
C TYR A 339 10.07 4.15 -9.37
N SER A 340 10.96 4.95 -9.96
CA SER A 340 12.06 4.41 -10.78
C SER A 340 12.97 3.49 -9.95
N TRP A 341 13.42 3.94 -8.77
CA TRP A 341 14.24 3.10 -7.89
C TRP A 341 13.50 1.82 -7.45
N ALA A 342 12.24 1.96 -7.06
CA ALA A 342 11.42 0.89 -6.51
C ALA A 342 11.05 -0.18 -7.54
N THR A 343 11.20 0.13 -8.83
CA THR A 343 10.96 -0.78 -9.96
C THR A 343 12.27 -1.21 -10.66
N ASP A 344 13.42 -1.07 -9.98
CA ASP A 344 14.75 -1.40 -10.55
C ASP A 344 15.06 -0.64 -11.86
N GLY A 345 14.56 0.58 -11.99
CA GLY A 345 14.72 1.44 -13.18
C GLY A 345 13.82 1.04 -14.36
N ARG A 346 12.88 0.11 -14.17
CA ARG A 346 12.01 -0.41 -15.24
C ARG A 346 10.72 0.36 -15.41
N GLY A 347 10.33 1.16 -14.42
CA GLY A 347 9.20 2.07 -14.47
C GLY A 347 9.64 3.53 -14.36
N SER A 348 8.80 4.43 -14.84
CA SER A 348 8.97 5.87 -14.62
C SER A 348 7.62 6.57 -14.52
N PHE A 349 7.61 7.76 -13.92
CA PHE A 349 6.44 8.62 -13.85
C PHE A 349 6.75 9.99 -14.46
N ASP A 350 5.70 10.65 -14.93
CA ASP A 350 5.63 12.07 -15.18
C ASP A 350 4.45 12.64 -14.38
N MET A 351 4.77 13.41 -13.35
CA MET A 351 3.84 14.04 -12.41
C MET A 351 3.58 15.51 -12.72
N THR A 352 4.16 16.05 -13.80
CA THR A 352 3.83 17.41 -14.27
C THR A 352 2.36 17.45 -14.72
N ALA A 353 1.67 18.59 -14.71
CA ALA A 353 0.28 18.59 -15.19
C ALA A 353 0.22 18.55 -16.72
N ASP A 354 1.21 19.12 -17.39
CA ASP A 354 1.23 19.41 -18.83
C ASP A 354 1.83 18.32 -19.73
N GLY A 355 2.59 17.38 -19.16
CA GLY A 355 3.16 16.26 -19.93
C GLY A 355 4.64 16.40 -20.25
N ARG A 356 5.40 17.28 -19.58
CA ARG A 356 6.80 17.57 -19.93
C ARG A 356 7.83 16.61 -19.33
N GLY A 357 7.42 15.63 -18.53
CA GLY A 357 8.33 14.63 -17.96
C GLY A 357 8.82 13.63 -19.01
N ALA A 358 10.14 13.44 -19.09
CA ALA A 358 10.76 12.58 -20.11
C ALA A 358 10.91 11.11 -19.65
N GLY A 359 10.70 10.81 -18.37
CA GLY A 359 10.90 9.49 -17.80
C GLY A 359 12.38 9.16 -17.61
N THR A 360 12.75 7.88 -17.72
CA THR A 360 14.13 7.43 -17.48
C THR A 360 14.70 6.74 -18.71
N GLU A 361 16.00 6.45 -18.72
CA GLU A 361 16.61 5.66 -19.79
C GLU A 361 15.97 4.25 -19.90
N GLY A 362 15.70 3.62 -18.75
CA GLY A 362 15.08 2.29 -18.68
C GLY A 362 13.58 2.30 -19.03
N CYS A 363 12.93 3.46 -18.93
CA CYS A 363 11.55 3.64 -19.33
C CYS A 363 11.28 5.09 -19.79
N PRO A 364 11.51 5.39 -21.07
CA PRO A 364 11.35 6.74 -21.60
C PRO A 364 9.87 7.08 -21.84
N GLY A 365 9.49 8.30 -21.49
CA GLY A 365 8.23 8.93 -21.85
C GLY A 365 8.32 9.67 -23.19
N THR A 366 7.18 10.18 -23.66
CA THR A 366 7.12 11.10 -24.81
C THR A 366 6.73 12.49 -24.29
N PRO A 367 7.71 13.32 -23.89
CA PRO A 367 7.42 14.60 -23.28
C PRO A 367 6.77 15.55 -24.28
N ARG A 368 5.80 16.33 -23.80
CA ARG A 368 5.26 17.49 -24.53
C ARG A 368 6.35 18.55 -24.65
N PRO A 369 6.47 19.23 -25.81
CA PRO A 369 7.36 20.38 -25.93
C PRO A 369 7.03 21.44 -24.87
N PRO A 370 8.05 22.10 -24.27
CA PRO A 370 7.82 23.13 -23.27
C PRO A 370 6.99 24.27 -23.86
N ASP A 371 5.96 24.72 -23.12
CA ASP A 371 5.18 25.88 -23.53
C ASP A 371 6.03 27.16 -23.33
N PRO A 372 6.09 28.10 -24.30
CA PRO A 372 6.94 29.29 -24.23
C PRO A 372 6.62 30.24 -23.06
N GLU A 373 5.45 30.08 -22.43
CA GLU A 373 4.90 30.96 -21.39
C GLU A 373 5.03 30.40 -19.96
N ASP A 374 5.68 29.25 -19.75
CA ASP A 374 5.93 28.67 -18.41
C ASP A 374 6.98 29.49 -17.62
N THR A 375 6.59 30.70 -17.27
CA THR A 375 7.38 31.72 -16.56
C THR A 375 7.21 31.64 -15.04
N GLY A 376 6.69 30.51 -14.53
CA GLY A 376 6.48 30.31 -13.10
C GLY A 376 5.34 31.16 -12.58
N THR A 377 4.10 30.85 -13.01
CA THR A 377 2.91 31.47 -12.42
C THR A 377 2.93 31.23 -10.92
N VAL A 378 2.95 32.32 -10.15
CA VAL A 378 2.83 32.27 -8.69
C VAL A 378 1.42 31.77 -8.41
N ILE A 379 1.29 30.57 -7.84
CA ILE A 379 0.03 30.17 -7.22
C ILE A 379 -0.22 31.16 -6.09
N PRO A 380 -1.38 31.84 -6.05
CA PRO A 380 -1.69 32.74 -4.95
C PRO A 380 -1.52 31.98 -3.64
N ASP A 381 -0.77 32.57 -2.71
CA ASP A 381 -0.31 32.00 -1.43
C ASP A 381 -1.47 31.52 -0.53
N GLN A 382 -2.70 31.83 -0.91
CA GLN A 382 -3.92 31.58 -0.19
C GLN A 382 -5.03 31.15 -1.17
N GLY A 383 -5.76 30.09 -0.83
CA GLY A 383 -7.04 29.80 -1.49
C GLY A 383 -8.01 31.00 -1.38
N PRO A 384 -9.03 31.08 -2.25
CA PRO A 384 -10.02 32.13 -2.14
C PRO A 384 -10.67 32.06 -0.75
N ASN A 385 -10.41 33.08 0.09
CA ASN A 385 -10.90 33.30 1.47
C ASN A 385 -9.99 32.92 2.66
N ALA A 386 -8.66 32.83 2.54
CA ALA A 386 -7.82 32.66 3.75
C ALA A 386 -7.72 33.91 4.65
N ASP A 387 -8.15 35.09 4.18
CA ASP A 387 -8.21 36.30 4.99
C ASP A 387 -9.47 36.29 5.86
N GLY A 388 -9.35 35.82 7.11
CA GLY A 388 -10.42 35.98 8.10
C GLY A 388 -10.59 34.86 9.14
N VAL A 389 -9.72 33.85 9.17
CA VAL A 389 -9.71 32.85 10.26
C VAL A 389 -8.48 33.11 11.11
N ASP A 390 -8.68 33.71 12.29
CA ASP A 390 -7.67 33.70 13.34
C ASP A 390 -7.31 32.25 13.62
N VAL A 391 -6.05 31.87 13.35
CA VAL A 391 -5.48 30.60 13.80
C VAL A 391 -5.56 30.65 15.34
N PRO A 392 -6.35 29.80 16.01
CA PRO A 392 -6.31 29.77 17.45
C PRO A 392 -4.91 29.31 17.85
N GLU A 393 -4.20 30.17 18.58
CA GLU A 393 -3.05 29.75 19.36
C GLU A 393 -3.53 28.61 20.27
N VAL A 394 -2.95 27.42 20.12
CA VAL A 394 -3.35 26.25 20.91
C VAL A 394 -2.92 26.51 22.35
N SER A 395 -3.80 27.11 23.14
CA SER A 395 -3.67 27.13 24.58
C SER A 395 -3.93 25.72 25.09
N GLU A 396 -2.97 25.17 25.82
CA GLU A 396 -3.14 23.94 26.61
C GLU A 396 -4.24 24.15 27.64
N GLU A 397 -5.49 23.85 27.28
CA GLU A 397 -6.58 23.76 28.25
C GLU A 397 -7.08 22.32 28.30
N VAL A 398 -6.85 21.72 29.46
CA VAL A 398 -7.18 20.35 29.84
C VAL A 398 -8.70 20.18 29.82
N ILE A 399 -9.25 19.53 28.79
CA ILE A 399 -10.63 19.08 28.81
C ILE A 399 -10.69 17.71 29.50
N GLN A 400 -11.40 17.67 30.62
CA GLN A 400 -11.65 16.45 31.38
C GLN A 400 -12.51 15.45 30.60
N PRO A 401 -12.20 14.14 30.67
CA PRO A 401 -12.88 13.13 29.88
C PRO A 401 -14.04 12.56 30.68
N ASP A 402 -15.27 13.03 30.45
CA ASP A 402 -16.46 12.27 30.82
C ASP A 402 -17.65 12.70 29.97
N SER A 403 -18.13 11.79 29.12
CA SER A 403 -19.47 11.71 28.49
C SER A 403 -19.54 11.36 26.98
N ILE A 404 -18.52 10.73 26.42
CA ILE A 404 -18.70 9.95 25.18
C ILE A 404 -18.23 8.53 25.48
N GLN A 405 -19.17 7.60 25.69
CA GLN A 405 -18.82 6.20 25.69
C GLN A 405 -18.44 5.79 24.25
N PRO A 406 -17.22 5.29 24.03
CA PRO A 406 -16.85 4.74 22.73
C PRO A 406 -17.72 3.53 22.40
N PRO A 407 -17.94 3.21 21.13
CA PRO A 407 -18.56 1.95 20.73
C PRO A 407 -17.74 0.77 21.27
N ASP A 408 -18.44 -0.32 21.59
CA ASP A 408 -17.84 -1.56 22.10
C ASP A 408 -16.97 -2.22 21.03
N TRP A 409 -15.66 -2.26 21.30
CA TRP A 409 -14.62 -2.82 20.45
C TRP A 409 -14.13 -4.20 20.93
N SER A 410 -14.93 -4.92 21.72
CA SER A 410 -14.59 -6.26 22.27
C SER A 410 -14.21 -7.34 21.24
N ASN A 411 -14.25 -7.04 19.94
CA ASN A 411 -13.90 -7.98 18.86
C ASN A 411 -12.79 -7.47 17.91
N ILE A 412 -12.04 -6.42 18.26
CA ILE A 412 -10.80 -6.09 17.52
C ILE A 412 -9.61 -6.57 18.32
N ASP A 413 -9.02 -7.66 17.85
CA ASP A 413 -7.76 -8.20 18.35
C ASP A 413 -6.60 -7.33 17.84
N PHE A 414 -6.19 -6.36 18.64
CA PHE A 414 -4.90 -5.69 18.52
C PHE A 414 -3.90 -6.42 19.39
N GLY A 415 -3.47 -7.61 18.95
CA GLY A 415 -2.53 -8.52 19.62
C GLY A 415 -1.73 -7.89 20.74
N SER A 416 -2.23 -8.08 21.97
CA SER A 416 -1.51 -7.81 23.20
C SER A 416 -1.45 -9.11 23.99
N ASP A 417 -0.24 -9.53 24.34
CA ASP A 417 0.02 -10.62 25.27
C ASP A 417 -0.70 -10.33 26.60
N ASP A 418 -1.78 -11.05 26.87
CA ASP A 418 -1.96 -11.87 28.08
C ASP A 418 -3.37 -12.51 28.10
N GLN A 419 -3.41 -13.73 28.62
CA GLN A 419 -4.57 -14.52 29.11
C GLN A 419 -5.04 -15.71 28.22
N LEU A 420 -4.41 -16.84 28.53
CA LEU A 420 -4.96 -18.20 28.68
C LEU A 420 -6.49 -18.35 28.70
N GLY A 421 -6.99 -19.32 27.92
CA GLY A 421 -8.34 -19.85 28.08
C GLY A 421 -8.63 -21.03 27.15
N SER A 422 -8.70 -22.22 27.73
CA SER A 422 -8.97 -23.53 27.13
C SER A 422 -10.30 -23.63 26.38
N ASP A 423 -10.29 -24.29 25.22
CA ASP A 423 -11.06 -25.51 24.98
C ASP A 423 -10.87 -26.03 23.54
N TYR A 424 -9.95 -26.98 23.39
CA TYR A 424 -10.01 -27.95 22.30
C TYR A 424 -9.38 -29.27 22.78
N GLN A 425 -10.23 -30.26 23.04
CA GLN A 425 -9.83 -31.65 23.23
C GLN A 425 -9.70 -32.32 21.85
N PRO A 426 -8.51 -32.81 21.45
CA PRO A 426 -8.42 -33.69 20.30
C PRO A 426 -8.78 -35.12 20.73
N ASP A 427 -9.77 -35.68 20.02
CA ASP A 427 -10.07 -37.11 19.97
C ASP A 427 -8.81 -37.92 19.67
N SER A 428 -8.48 -38.81 20.60
CA SER A 428 -7.42 -39.79 20.49
C SER A 428 -7.95 -41.07 19.83
N SER A 429 -7.44 -41.41 18.64
CA SER A 429 -7.34 -42.82 18.27
C SER A 429 -6.15 -43.13 17.36
N THR A 430 -5.31 -44.05 17.86
CA THR A 430 -4.35 -44.94 17.18
C THR A 430 -2.96 -44.42 16.80
N ALA A 431 -1.95 -44.70 17.63
CA ALA A 431 -0.93 -45.78 17.49
C ALA A 431 0.30 -45.52 18.43
N PRO A 432 1.24 -46.47 18.64
CA PRO A 432 1.36 -47.23 19.89
C PRO A 432 2.60 -46.91 20.76
N ASP A 433 2.45 -47.31 22.03
CA ASP A 433 3.40 -47.44 23.14
C ASP A 433 4.91 -47.33 22.87
N ARG A 434 5.57 -46.49 23.70
CA ARG A 434 6.86 -46.82 24.32
C ARG A 434 7.04 -46.11 25.67
N PRO A 435 7.49 -46.82 26.74
CA PRO A 435 7.50 -46.28 28.11
C PRO A 435 8.89 -45.80 28.55
N VAL A 436 8.96 -44.68 29.29
CA VAL A 436 10.04 -44.30 30.22
C VAL A 436 9.41 -43.36 31.27
N ASP A 437 8.95 -43.86 32.41
CA ASP A 437 9.64 -43.97 33.72
C ASP A 437 10.39 -42.73 34.23
N SER A 438 9.98 -42.33 35.44
CA SER A 438 10.76 -41.79 36.56
C SER A 438 10.76 -40.28 36.86
N THR A 439 10.07 -40.01 37.98
CA THR A 439 10.54 -39.29 39.19
C THR A 439 10.50 -37.75 39.27
N GLN A 440 9.48 -37.31 40.04
CA GLN A 440 9.55 -36.49 41.26
C GLN A 440 9.43 -34.95 41.16
N PRO A 441 8.84 -34.32 42.21
CA PRO A 441 7.99 -33.12 42.11
C PRO A 441 8.67 -31.87 42.70
N LEU A 442 7.99 -30.71 42.70
CA LEU A 442 7.77 -29.87 43.89
C LEU A 442 6.98 -28.57 43.61
N ASP A 443 6.15 -28.27 44.61
CA ASP A 443 5.72 -26.99 45.17
C ASP A 443 4.67 -26.11 44.48
N LEU A 444 3.48 -26.20 45.06
CA LEU A 444 2.42 -25.20 45.15
C LEU A 444 2.70 -24.31 46.38
N ASP A 445 2.72 -23.00 46.20
CA ASP A 445 2.16 -22.01 47.12
C ASP A 445 2.37 -20.60 46.56
N GLU A 446 1.29 -19.93 46.15
CA GLU A 446 0.84 -18.69 46.79
C GLU A 446 -0.47 -18.20 46.13
N MET A 447 -1.53 -18.16 46.95
CA MET A 447 -2.78 -17.50 46.66
C MET A 447 -2.61 -15.99 46.89
N SER A 448 -3.08 -15.17 45.95
CA SER A 448 -3.47 -13.79 46.22
C SER A 448 -4.77 -13.45 45.50
N THR A 449 -5.54 -12.59 46.15
CA THR A 449 -6.99 -12.52 46.17
C THR A 449 -7.59 -11.42 45.27
N THR A 450 -8.85 -11.67 44.87
CA THR A 450 -9.97 -10.74 44.53
C THR A 450 -9.99 -10.00 43.19
N PRO A 451 -11.18 -9.61 42.65
CA PRO A 451 -12.50 -10.25 42.71
C PRO A 451 -13.18 -10.41 41.33
N VAL A 452 -14.17 -11.31 41.28
CA VAL A 452 -15.07 -11.58 40.15
C VAL A 452 -16.12 -10.48 40.01
N VAL A 453 -16.33 -9.97 38.79
CA VAL A 453 -17.54 -9.22 38.41
C VAL A 453 -18.22 -9.96 37.25
N PHE A 454 -19.45 -10.37 37.51
CA PHE A 454 -20.40 -10.95 36.54
C PHE A 454 -20.77 -9.93 35.46
N LEU A 455 -20.83 -10.35 34.20
CA LEU A 455 -21.64 -9.66 33.19
C LEU A 455 -22.69 -10.58 32.58
N VAL A 456 -23.90 -10.04 32.54
CA VAL A 456 -25.16 -10.66 32.13
C VAL A 456 -25.28 -10.66 30.61
N GLN A 457 -25.72 -11.81 30.10
CA GLN A 457 -25.97 -12.12 28.70
C GLN A 457 -27.25 -11.42 28.21
N PHE A 458 -27.20 -10.69 27.08
CA PHE A 458 -28.40 -10.35 26.31
C PHE A 458 -28.21 -10.64 24.82
N SER A 459 -29.03 -11.58 24.35
CA SER A 459 -29.24 -11.94 22.95
C SER A 459 -30.21 -10.96 22.30
N VAL A 460 -29.90 -10.45 21.10
CA VAL A 460 -30.92 -9.92 20.19
C VAL A 460 -30.64 -10.32 18.75
N THR A 461 -31.67 -10.95 18.18
CA THR A 461 -31.83 -11.48 16.83
C THR A 461 -32.22 -10.45 15.77
N ARG A 462 -31.72 -10.66 14.54
CA ARG A 462 -32.35 -10.49 13.19
C ARG A 462 -32.69 -9.08 12.64
N GLY A 463 -32.36 -8.89 11.34
CA GLY A 463 -33.35 -8.46 10.33
C GLY A 463 -32.89 -7.58 9.14
N TRP A 464 -32.67 -8.21 7.98
CA TRP A 464 -32.93 -7.78 6.58
C TRP A 464 -33.11 -6.28 6.22
N TYR A 465 -32.27 -5.74 5.32
CA TYR A 465 -32.56 -5.45 3.89
C TYR A 465 -31.29 -5.09 3.12
#